data_AF-V5GTZ5-F1
#
_entry.id   AF-V5GTZ5-F1
#
_cell.length_a   1.000
_cell.length_b   1.000
_cell.length_c   1.000
_cell.angle_alpha   90.00
_cell.angle_beta   90.00
_cell.angle_gamma   90.00
#
_symmetry.space_group_name_H-M   'P 1'
#
loop_
_entity.id
_entity.type
_entity.pdbx_description
1 polymer ?
#
loop_
_entity_poly.entity_id
_entity_poly.type
_entity_poly.pdbx_seq_one_letter_code
_entity_poly.pdbx_strand_id
1 'polypeptide(L)'
;PRHYLNLKMILRKSRNRINLHLYCLLSLLLLLAAEVKCGGQLIYAINCGGEAHLDAYGIRYERDPLHGRIGIASDYGKRLLIGRVPPNDYILYQTERYHTNTFGYDVPVNSDGDYVLVLKFC
;
A
#
# COMPACT_ATOMS: atom_id res chain seq x y z
N PRO A 1 -10.24 89.47 3.53
CA PRO A 1 -10.69 88.11 3.16
C PRO A 1 -9.50 87.26 2.65
N ARG A 2 -8.84 86.52 3.53
CA ARG A 2 -7.71 85.62 3.16
C ARG A 2 -8.29 84.27 2.70
N HIS A 3 -7.93 83.87 1.48
CA HIS A 3 -8.30 82.58 0.90
C HIS A 3 -7.60 81.45 1.65
N TYR A 4 -8.38 80.57 2.29
CA TYR A 4 -7.85 79.34 2.88
C TYR A 4 -7.73 78.27 1.78
N LEU A 5 -6.51 77.74 1.59
CA LEU A 5 -6.24 76.56 0.76
C LEU A 5 -6.98 75.35 1.36
N ASN A 6 -7.77 74.65 0.53
CA ASN A 6 -8.34 73.36 0.89
C ASN A 6 -7.37 72.24 0.50
N LEU A 7 -6.74 71.61 1.49
CA LEU A 7 -5.97 70.38 1.31
C LEU A 7 -6.89 69.17 1.56
N LYS A 8 -7.08 68.31 0.55
CA LYS A 8 -7.83 67.05 0.70
C LYS A 8 -6.85 65.88 0.74
N MET A 9 -6.93 65.06 1.78
CA MET A 9 -6.10 63.87 1.96
C MET A 9 -7.01 62.63 2.08
N ILE A 10 -6.70 61.56 1.33
CA ILE A 10 -7.41 60.27 1.39
C ILE A 10 -6.42 59.18 1.77
N LEU A 11 -6.71 58.46 2.86
CA LEU A 11 -5.98 57.27 3.28
C LEU A 11 -6.87 56.04 3.02
N ARG A 12 -6.44 55.11 2.16
CA ARG A 12 -7.13 53.83 1.93
C ARG A 12 -6.32 52.70 2.58
N LYS A 13 -6.94 51.98 3.52
CA LYS A 13 -6.38 50.76 4.10
C LYS A 13 -6.57 49.60 3.11
N SER A 14 -5.48 49.15 2.49
CA SER A 14 -5.48 47.95 1.65
C SER A 14 -5.80 46.73 2.52
N ARG A 15 -6.89 46.03 2.23
CA ARG A 15 -7.30 44.82 2.95
C ARG A 15 -6.81 43.61 2.17
N ASN A 16 -5.68 43.05 2.60
CA ASN A 16 -5.08 41.81 2.07
C ASN A 16 -6.01 40.60 2.30
N ARG A 17 -7.07 40.45 1.50
CA ARG A 17 -7.94 39.26 1.49
C ARG A 17 -7.34 38.10 0.69
N ILE A 18 -6.39 38.38 -0.20
CA ILE A 18 -5.81 37.40 -1.13
C ILE A 18 -4.88 36.42 -0.43
N ASN A 19 -4.16 36.87 0.62
CA ASN A 19 -3.16 36.03 1.29
C ASN A 19 -3.76 34.80 1.97
N LEU A 20 -4.92 34.91 2.63
CA LEU A 20 -5.51 33.78 3.35
C LEU A 20 -5.95 32.66 2.40
N HIS A 21 -6.62 33.00 1.30
CA HIS A 21 -7.03 32.02 0.30
C HIS A 21 -5.82 31.39 -0.40
N LEU A 22 -4.76 32.16 -0.65
CA LEU A 22 -3.52 31.65 -1.22
C LEU A 22 -2.85 30.62 -0.29
N TYR A 23 -2.79 30.92 1.02
CA TYR A 23 -2.27 29.98 2.01
C TYR A 23 -3.12 28.71 2.14
N CYS A 24 -4.44 28.82 2.08
CA CYS A 24 -5.34 27.65 2.09
C CYS A 24 -5.20 26.78 0.84
N LEU A 25 -5.04 27.39 -0.34
CA LEU A 25 -4.80 26.65 -1.59
C LEU A 25 -3.44 25.96 -1.57
N LEU A 26 -2.41 26.64 -1.05
CA LEU A 26 -1.08 26.07 -0.89
C LEU A 26 -1.08 24.88 0.09
N SER A 27 -1.77 25.01 1.22
CA SER A 27 -1.87 23.91 2.20
C SER A 27 -2.65 22.71 1.66
N LEU A 28 -3.72 22.96 0.88
CA LEU A 28 -4.46 21.90 0.21
C LEU A 28 -3.61 21.18 -0.85
N LEU A 29 -2.82 21.93 -1.63
CA LEU A 29 -1.89 21.37 -2.61
C LEU A 29 -0.82 20.49 -1.94
N LEU A 30 -0.28 20.93 -0.81
CA LEU A 30 0.68 20.17 0.00
C LEU A 30 0.08 18.89 0.57
N LEU A 31 -1.17 18.92 1.03
CA LEU A 31 -1.88 17.72 1.51
C LEU A 31 -2.16 16.72 0.38
N LEU A 32 -2.48 17.20 -0.82
CA LEU A 32 -2.68 16.36 -2.01
C LEU A 32 -1.37 15.75 -2.53
N ALA A 33 -0.24 16.46 -2.36
CA ALA A 33 1.09 15.98 -2.73
C ALA A 33 1.73 15.07 -1.66
N ALA A 34 1.15 14.98 -0.47
CA ALA A 34 1.66 14.11 0.57
C ALA A 34 1.36 12.65 0.20
N GLU A 35 2.41 11.92 -0.19
CA GLU A 35 2.34 10.46 -0.27
C GLU A 35 2.12 9.91 1.14
N VAL A 36 0.94 9.36 1.39
CA VAL A 36 0.69 8.56 2.59
C VAL A 36 1.39 7.23 2.39
N LYS A 37 2.56 7.06 3.01
CA LYS A 37 3.17 5.73 3.17
C LYS A 37 2.34 4.94 4.18
N CYS A 38 1.25 4.35 3.73
CA CYS A 38 0.44 3.44 4.50
C CYS A 38 0.94 2.01 4.25
N GLY A 39 1.42 1.34 5.29
CA GLY A 39 1.85 -0.05 5.24
C GLY A 39 3.33 -0.23 4.91
N GLY A 40 3.99 -1.13 5.62
CA GLY A 40 5.36 -1.54 5.32
C GLY A 40 5.50 -2.00 3.87
N GLN A 41 6.68 -1.83 3.29
CA GLN A 41 6.95 -2.23 1.92
C GLN A 41 6.79 -3.75 1.76
N LEU A 42 5.92 -4.17 0.85
CA LEU A 42 5.84 -5.57 0.43
C LEU A 42 7.12 -5.92 -0.34
N ILE A 43 7.97 -6.77 0.24
CA ILE A 43 9.22 -7.21 -0.38
C ILE A 43 9.10 -8.59 -1.05
N TYR A 44 8.19 -9.44 -0.56
CA TYR A 44 8.10 -10.82 -1.01
C TYR A 44 6.72 -11.42 -0.70
N ALA A 45 6.10 -12.05 -1.69
CA ALA A 45 4.86 -12.81 -1.55
C ALA A 45 4.84 -13.95 -2.58
N ILE A 46 4.58 -15.18 -2.13
CA ILE A 46 4.53 -16.38 -2.96
C ILE A 46 3.30 -17.23 -2.64
N ASN A 47 2.73 -17.86 -3.66
CA ASN A 47 1.65 -18.83 -3.49
C ASN A 47 2.23 -20.25 -3.41
N CYS A 48 2.42 -20.75 -2.19
CA CYS A 48 2.98 -22.08 -1.95
C CYS A 48 2.16 -23.19 -2.63
N GLY A 49 2.80 -24.00 -3.47
CA GLY A 49 2.18 -25.06 -4.25
C GLY A 49 1.36 -24.58 -5.45
N GLY A 50 1.23 -23.27 -5.64
CA GLY A 50 0.30 -22.67 -6.60
C GLY A 50 0.94 -21.76 -7.64
N GLU A 51 0.06 -21.26 -8.50
CA GLU A 51 0.37 -20.28 -9.54
C GLU A 51 0.34 -18.85 -8.99
N ALA A 52 0.88 -17.90 -9.75
CA ALA A 52 0.83 -16.48 -9.41
C ALA A 52 -0.64 -16.00 -9.29
N HIS A 53 -0.90 -15.14 -8.31
CA HIS A 53 -2.25 -14.67 -8.00
C HIS A 53 -2.25 -13.24 -7.46
N LEU A 54 -3.26 -12.45 -7.83
CA LEU A 54 -3.51 -11.12 -7.29
C LEU A 54 -4.68 -11.18 -6.31
N ASP A 55 -4.42 -10.87 -5.04
CA ASP A 55 -5.45 -10.92 -4.00
C ASP A 55 -6.37 -9.69 -4.03
N ALA A 56 -7.43 -9.74 -3.22
CA ALA A 56 -8.43 -8.68 -3.12
C ALA A 56 -7.88 -7.32 -2.62
N TYR A 57 -6.68 -7.30 -2.03
CA TYR A 57 -6.02 -6.08 -1.54
C TYR A 57 -4.93 -5.58 -2.50
N GLY A 58 -4.76 -6.23 -3.66
CA GLY A 58 -3.77 -5.86 -4.66
C GLY A 58 -2.35 -6.41 -4.39
N ILE A 59 -2.20 -7.35 -3.44
CA ILE A 59 -0.94 -8.05 -3.23
C ILE A 59 -0.79 -9.11 -4.31
N ARG A 60 0.28 -8.98 -5.09
CA ARG A 60 0.66 -9.98 -6.10
C ARG A 60 1.54 -11.04 -5.45
N TYR A 61 0.98 -12.23 -5.31
CA TYR A 61 1.70 -13.45 -4.99
C TYR A 61 2.33 -14.02 -6.25
N GLU A 62 3.64 -14.20 -6.24
CA GLU A 62 4.32 -14.88 -7.34
C GLU A 62 4.08 -16.40 -7.28
N ARG A 63 4.29 -17.06 -8.42
CA ARG A 63 4.29 -18.53 -8.49
C ARG A 63 5.33 -19.08 -7.51
N ASP A 64 5.03 -20.24 -6.94
CA ASP A 64 5.96 -20.95 -6.08
C ASP A 64 7.35 -21.16 -6.73
N PRO A 65 8.43 -20.62 -6.16
CA PRO A 65 9.78 -20.77 -6.71
C PRO A 65 10.34 -22.19 -6.62
N LEU A 66 9.77 -23.04 -5.77
CA LEU A 66 10.17 -24.44 -5.59
C LEU A 66 9.40 -25.39 -6.53
N HIS A 67 8.53 -24.86 -7.39
CA HIS A 67 7.76 -25.64 -8.35
C HIS A 67 8.68 -26.54 -9.20
N GLY A 68 8.41 -27.84 -9.19
CA GLY A 68 9.18 -28.85 -9.92
C GLY A 68 10.58 -29.15 -9.35
N ARG A 69 10.93 -28.63 -8.16
CA ARG A 69 12.26 -28.82 -7.55
C ARG A 69 12.22 -29.48 -6.18
N ILE A 70 11.52 -28.89 -5.21
CA ILE A 70 11.55 -29.31 -3.80
C ILE A 70 10.12 -29.52 -3.30
N GLY A 71 9.84 -30.67 -2.69
CA GLY A 71 8.54 -31.00 -2.14
C GLY A 71 7.47 -31.23 -3.19
N ILE A 72 6.24 -31.42 -2.73
CA ILE A 72 5.09 -31.78 -3.53
C ILE A 72 4.09 -30.63 -3.45
N ALA A 73 3.74 -30.09 -4.62
CA ALA A 73 2.63 -29.16 -4.77
C ALA A 73 1.31 -29.94 -4.75
N SER A 74 0.34 -29.45 -3.99
CA SER A 74 -0.97 -30.09 -3.85
C SER A 74 -2.06 -29.03 -4.00
N ASP A 75 -3.14 -29.43 -4.66
CA ASP A 75 -4.37 -28.66 -4.78
C ASP A 75 -5.55 -29.35 -4.08
N TYR A 76 -5.24 -30.26 -3.14
CA TYR A 76 -6.22 -31.00 -2.36
C TYR A 76 -7.21 -30.06 -1.65
N GLY A 77 -6.73 -28.89 -1.22
CA GLY A 77 -7.53 -27.84 -0.60
C GLY A 77 -8.65 -27.28 -1.48
N LYS A 78 -8.60 -27.42 -2.81
CA LYS A 78 -9.67 -26.96 -3.72
C LYS A 78 -11.04 -27.59 -3.45
N ARG A 79 -11.07 -28.72 -2.72
CA ARG A 79 -12.29 -29.39 -2.28
C ARG A 79 -12.96 -28.72 -1.08
N LEU A 80 -12.24 -27.83 -0.39
CA LEU A 80 -12.69 -27.16 0.82
C LEU A 80 -13.30 -25.80 0.48
N LEU A 81 -14.37 -25.46 1.21
CA LEU A 81 -14.91 -24.11 1.21
C LEU A 81 -14.10 -23.27 2.21
N ILE A 82 -13.48 -22.20 1.72
CA ILE A 82 -12.67 -21.32 2.59
C ILE A 82 -13.56 -20.23 3.18
N GLY A 83 -13.62 -20.17 4.51
CA GLY A 83 -14.37 -19.15 5.24
C GLY A 83 -13.53 -17.90 5.52
N ARG A 84 -14.20 -16.77 5.79
CA ARG A 84 -13.59 -15.50 6.24
C ARG A 84 -12.58 -14.85 5.29
N VAL A 85 -12.58 -15.24 4.02
CA VAL A 85 -11.79 -14.60 2.95
C VAL A 85 -12.67 -14.34 1.73
N PRO A 86 -12.32 -13.35 0.89
CA PRO A 86 -13.00 -13.13 -0.38
C PRO A 86 -12.90 -14.36 -1.29
N PRO A 87 -13.93 -14.69 -2.09
CA PRO A 87 -13.90 -15.85 -2.98
C PRO A 87 -12.74 -15.89 -3.97
N ASN A 88 -12.27 -14.74 -4.43
CA ASN A 88 -11.11 -14.64 -5.32
C ASN A 88 -9.83 -15.16 -4.65
N ASP A 89 -9.69 -14.95 -3.35
CA ASP A 89 -8.48 -15.27 -2.59
C ASP A 89 -8.48 -16.71 -2.10
N TYR A 90 -9.54 -17.48 -2.33
CA TYR A 90 -9.64 -18.89 -1.92
C TYR A 90 -8.45 -19.70 -2.43
N ILE A 91 -7.98 -19.42 -3.64
CA ILE A 91 -6.86 -20.15 -4.23
C ILE A 91 -5.59 -20.11 -3.37
N LEU A 92 -5.34 -19.01 -2.64
CA LEU A 92 -4.19 -18.85 -1.74
C LEU A 92 -4.24 -19.77 -0.51
N TYR A 93 -5.40 -20.36 -0.24
CA TYR A 93 -5.64 -21.31 0.85
C TYR A 93 -5.94 -22.72 0.34
N GLN A 94 -6.13 -22.88 -0.97
CA GLN A 94 -6.50 -24.15 -1.61
C GLN A 94 -5.31 -24.85 -2.30
N THR A 95 -4.19 -24.14 -2.47
CA THR A 95 -2.91 -24.72 -2.88
C THR A 95 -1.94 -24.77 -1.72
N GLU A 96 -1.14 -25.84 -1.68
CA GLU A 96 -0.17 -26.06 -0.61
C GLU A 96 1.11 -26.70 -1.16
N ARG A 97 2.22 -26.50 -0.43
CA ARG A 97 3.45 -27.27 -0.62
C ARG A 97 3.74 -28.06 0.64
N TYR A 98 3.88 -29.36 0.49
CA TYR A 98 4.33 -30.23 1.57
C TYR A 98 5.60 -30.99 1.18
N HIS A 99 6.32 -31.47 2.19
CA HIS A 99 7.48 -32.34 2.00
C HIS A 99 7.55 -33.28 3.21
N THR A 100 8.05 -34.49 3.01
CA THR A 100 8.31 -35.45 4.10
C THR A 100 9.56 -35.14 4.93
N ASN A 101 10.33 -34.12 4.54
CA ASN A 101 11.58 -33.68 5.16
C ASN A 101 11.52 -32.15 5.32
N THR A 102 12.51 -31.58 6.02
CA THR A 102 12.65 -30.12 6.13
C THR A 102 12.96 -29.49 4.77
N PHE A 103 12.26 -28.40 4.46
CA PHE A 103 12.54 -27.51 3.34
C PHE A 103 12.33 -26.04 3.77
N GLY A 104 12.78 -25.09 2.97
CA GLY A 104 12.63 -23.66 3.24
C GLY A 104 12.60 -22.82 1.97
N TYR A 105 12.30 -21.54 2.13
CA TYR A 105 12.32 -20.54 1.06
C TYR A 105 13.41 -19.52 1.33
N ASP A 106 14.12 -19.12 0.28
CA ASP A 106 15.06 -18.00 0.33
C ASP A 106 14.30 -16.69 0.09
N VAL A 107 14.30 -15.81 1.09
CA VAL A 107 13.65 -14.49 1.02
C VAL A 107 14.72 -13.43 0.71
N PRO A 108 14.62 -12.70 -0.42
CA PRO A 108 15.60 -11.68 -0.77
C PRO A 108 15.43 -10.45 0.14
N VAL A 109 16.36 -10.27 1.07
CA VAL A 109 16.40 -9.11 1.97
C VAL A 109 17.60 -8.23 1.60
N ASN A 110 17.35 -6.97 1.24
CA ASN A 110 18.36 -6.06 0.71
C ASN A 110 18.86 -5.01 1.71
N SER A 111 18.28 -4.95 2.90
CA SER A 111 18.64 -3.98 3.94
C SER A 111 18.27 -4.49 5.32
N ASP A 112 18.98 -4.03 6.35
CA ASP A 112 18.64 -4.33 7.73
C ASP A 112 17.35 -3.59 8.15
N GLY A 113 16.59 -4.18 9.08
CA GLY A 113 15.35 -3.60 9.61
C GLY A 113 14.41 -4.63 10.22
N ASP A 114 13.26 -4.13 10.69
CA ASP A 114 12.18 -4.97 11.21
C ASP A 114 11.28 -5.46 10.09
N TYR A 115 11.06 -6.77 10.03
CA TYR A 115 10.21 -7.42 9.03
C TYR A 115 9.05 -8.14 9.68
N VAL A 116 7.89 -8.09 9.04
CA VAL A 116 6.70 -8.85 9.43
C VAL A 116 6.51 -9.99 8.44
N LEU A 117 6.66 -11.23 8.90
CA LEU A 117 6.34 -12.42 8.13
C LEU A 117 4.91 -12.87 8.46
N VAL A 118 4.05 -12.91 7.44
CA VAL A 118 2.68 -13.43 7.55
C VAL A 118 2.61 -14.77 6.84
N LEU A 119 2.37 -15.83 7.59
CA LEU A 119 2.13 -17.18 7.06
C LEU A 119 0.63 -17.47 7.11
N LYS A 120 0.08 -17.84 5.95
CA LYS A 120 -1.34 -18.21 5.80
C LYS A 120 -1.41 -19.75 5.77
N PHE A 121 -2.18 -20.33 6.69
CA PHE A 121 -2.41 -21.77 6.78
C PHE A 121 -3.91 -22.07 6.64
N CYS A 122 -4.24 -23.21 6.04
CA CYS A 122 -5.59 -23.76 5.92
C CYS A 122 -5.70 -25.08 6.67
#